data_AF-A0AAU9GBV9-F1
#
_entry.id   AF-A0AAU9GBV9-F1
#
_cell.length_a   1.000
_cell.length_b   1.000
_cell.length_c   1.000
_cell.angle_alpha   90.00
_cell.angle_beta   90.00
_cell.angle_gamma   90.00
#
_symmetry.space_group_name_H-M   'P 1'
#
loop_
_entity.id
_entity.type
_entity.pdbx_description
1 polymer ?
#
loop_
_entity_poly.entity_id
_entity_poly.type
_entity_poly.pdbx_seq_one_letter_code
_entity_poly.pdbx_strand_id
1 'polypeptide(L)' 'MSLVTDAEWADYKAKFNKSYEAEEDLMRRDLYEKAKAKVEEHNRKYDSGEVTWKMAINHLSDDTQDEFAKRCGKRTPPK' A
#
# COMPACT_ATOMS: atom_id res chain seq x y z
N MET A 1 -14.89 8.10 0.22
CA MET A 1 -14.45 8.81 1.43
C MET A 1 -12.97 8.54 1.54
N SER A 2 -12.16 9.57 1.37
CA SER A 2 -10.71 9.40 1.34
C SER A 2 -10.23 8.89 2.70
N LEU A 3 -9.68 7.68 2.77
CA LEU A 3 -9.20 7.09 4.03
C LEU A 3 -7.87 7.72 4.50
N VAL A 4 -7.30 8.59 3.69
CA VAL A 4 -5.95 9.12 3.81
C VAL A 4 -6.04 10.64 3.70
N THR A 5 -5.54 11.33 4.70
CA THR A 5 -5.46 12.79 4.70
C THR A 5 -4.18 13.26 4.00
N ASP A 6 -4.25 14.42 3.36
CA ASP A 6 -3.07 15.10 2.80
C ASP A 6 -1.95 15.29 3.82
N ALA A 7 -2.29 15.47 5.11
CA ALA A 7 -1.33 15.52 6.20
C ALA A 7 -0.59 14.18 6.42
N GLU A 8 -1.29 13.05 6.50
CA GLU A 8 -0.65 11.72 6.58
C GLU A 8 0.21 11.44 5.35
N TRP A 9 -0.25 11.87 4.17
CA TRP A 9 0.48 11.70 2.92
C TRP A 9 1.75 12.57 2.85
N ALA A 10 1.69 13.80 3.35
CA ALA A 10 2.86 14.67 3.46
C ALA A 10 3.90 14.12 4.45
N ASP A 11 3.45 13.60 5.59
CA ASP A 11 4.33 12.95 6.58
C ASP A 11 4.98 11.68 5.98
N TYR A 12 4.21 10.86 5.27
CA TYR A 12 4.73 9.69 4.56
C TYR A 12 5.79 10.07 3.52
N LYS A 13 5.52 11.10 2.70
CA LYS A 13 6.49 11.62 1.71
C LYS A 13 7.77 12.11 2.38
N ALA A 14 7.65 12.85 3.49
CA ALA A 14 8.80 13.31 4.26
C ALA A 14 9.59 12.13 4.88
N LYS A 15 8.88 11.16 5.46
CA LYS A 15 9.45 9.99 6.14
C LYS A 15 10.19 9.05 5.19
N PHE A 16 9.68 8.90 3.97
CA PHE A 16 10.30 8.08 2.92
C PHE A 16 11.11 8.90 1.91
N ASN A 17 11.26 10.20 2.15
CA ASN A 17 11.98 11.15 1.31
C ASN A 17 11.56 11.09 -0.18
N LYS A 18 10.26 10.89 -0.42
CA LYS A 18 9.68 10.77 -1.76
C LYS A 18 9.07 12.10 -2.20
N SER A 19 9.40 12.54 -3.40
CA SER A 19 8.80 13.71 -4.05
C SER A 19 8.08 13.25 -5.29
N TYR A 20 6.76 13.45 -5.32
CA TYR A 20 5.91 13.12 -6.46
C TYR A 20 5.31 14.41 -7.02
N GLU A 21 5.14 14.48 -8.34
CA GLU A 21 4.42 15.56 -9.00
C GLU A 21 2.91 15.51 -8.67
N ALA A 22 2.20 16.62 -8.82
CA ALA A 22 0.78 16.71 -8.45
C ALA A 22 -0.12 15.68 -9.15
N GLU A 23 0.24 15.30 -10.39
CA GLU A 23 -0.47 14.29 -11.17
C GLU A 23 -0.25 12.87 -10.62
N GLU A 24 0.98 12.56 -10.21
CA GLU A 24 1.33 11.29 -9.56
C GLU A 24 0.82 11.21 -8.11
N ASP A 25 0.70 12.35 -7.41
CA ASP A 25 0.18 12.43 -6.04
C ASP A 25 -1.25 11.85 -5.96
N LEU A 26 -2.10 12.18 -6.94
CA LEU A 26 -3.47 11.65 -7.03
C LEU A 26 -3.49 10.13 -7.25
N MET A 27 -2.67 9.63 -8.18
CA MET A 27 -2.56 8.19 -8.46
C MET A 27 -2.00 7.41 -7.26
N ARG A 28 -0.92 7.90 -6.66
CA ARG A 28 -0.27 7.26 -5.51
C ARG A 28 -1.15 7.34 -4.25
N ARG A 29 -1.95 8.40 -4.06
CA ARG A 29 -2.97 8.46 -3.00
C ARG A 29 -4.05 7.40 -3.18
N ASP A 30 -4.57 7.19 -4.39
CA ASP A 30 -5.57 6.15 -4.67
C ASP A 30 -5.01 4.74 -4.37
N LEU A 31 -3.74 4.49 -4.72
CA LEU A 31 -3.05 3.24 -4.38
C LEU A 31 -2.88 3.06 -2.87
N TYR A 32 -2.46 4.12 -2.19
CA TYR A 32 -2.28 4.11 -0.74
C TYR A 32 -3.61 3.89 0.00
N GLU A 33 -4.71 4.46 -0.50
CA GLU A 33 -6.06 4.19 -0.01
C GLU A 33 -6.45 2.72 -0.17
N LYS A 34 -6.23 2.13 -1.35
CA LYS A 34 -6.47 0.70 -1.59
C LYS A 34 -5.64 -0.19 -0.66
N ALA A 35 -4.38 0.19 -0.42
CA ALA A 35 -3.54 -0.51 0.55
C ALA A 35 -4.09 -0.41 1.98
N LYS A 36 -4.56 0.77 2.40
CA LYS A 36 -5.19 1.00 3.71
C LYS A 36 -6.45 0.17 3.89
N ALA A 37 -7.32 0.15 2.88
CA ALA A 37 -8.53 -0.69 2.89
C ALA A 37 -8.18 -2.18 3.02
N LYS A 38 -7.17 -2.67 2.29
CA LYS A 38 -6.72 -4.07 2.38
C LYS A 38 -6.14 -4.40 3.75
N VAL A 39 -5.33 -3.49 4.31
CA VAL A 39 -4.77 -3.62 5.65
C VAL A 39 -5.88 -3.69 6.69
N GLU A 40 -6.88 -2.82 6.60
CA GLU A 40 -8.01 -2.81 7.51
C GLU A 40 -8.83 -4.10 7.41
N GLU A 41 -9.13 -4.57 6.19
CA GLU A 41 -9.82 -5.84 5.99
C GLU A 41 -9.03 -7.02 6.59
N HIS A 42 -7.71 -7.06 6.39
CA HIS A 42 -6.86 -8.09 6.97
C HIS A 42 -6.82 -8.02 8.50
N ASN A 43 -6.77 -6.81 9.08
CA ASN A 43 -6.81 -6.64 10.52
C ASN A 43 -8.17 -6.99 11.12
N ARG A 44 -9.27 -6.79 10.39
CA ARG A 44 -10.59 -7.31 10.78
C ARG A 44 -10.61 -8.84 10.80
N LYS A 45 -10.05 -9.49 9.77
CA LYS A 45 -9.88 -10.96 9.75
C LYS A 45 -8.99 -11.45 10.89
N TYR A 46 -7.96 -10.68 11.27
CA TYR A 46 -7.11 -10.98 12.41
C TYR A 46 -7.90 -10.94 13.72
N ASP A 47 -8.74 -9.93 13.89
CA ASP A 47 -9.60 -9.79 15.08
C ASP A 47 -10.61 -10.95 15.19
N SER A 48 -11.14 -11.39 14.04
CA SER A 48 -11.95 -12.62 13.93
C SER A 48 -11.17 -13.93 14.14
N GLY A 49 -9.84 -13.88 14.27
CA GLY A 49 -8.98 -15.05 14.48
C GLY A 49 -8.71 -15.90 13.23
N GLU A 50 -9.07 -15.43 12.03
CA GLU A 50 -8.84 -16.17 10.76
C GLU A 50 -7.39 -16.08 10.27
N VAL A 51 -6.69 -15.01 10.64
CA VAL A 51 -5.29 -14.78 10.26
C VAL A 51 -4.46 -14.50 11.51
N THR A 52 -3.25 -15.05 11.56
CA THR A 52 -2.34 -14.98 12.72
C THR A 52 -1.42 -13.76 12.71
N TRP A 53 -1.53 -12.91 11.69
CA TRP A 53 -0.67 -11.75 11.48
C TRP A 53 -1.49 -10.50 11.17
N LYS A 54 -0.95 -9.35 11.59
CA LYS A 54 -1.52 -8.03 11.29
C LYS A 54 -0.82 -7.44 10.08
N MET A 55 -1.58 -6.74 9.26
CA MET A 55 -1.00 -5.92 8.20
C MET A 55 -0.87 -4.48 8.68
N ALA A 56 0.13 -3.78 8.17
CA ALA A 56 0.31 -2.36 8.40
C ALA A 56 0.69 -1.69 7.09
N ILE A 57 0.33 -0.41 6.99
CA ILE A 57 0.82 0.47 5.92
C ILE A 57 2.35 0.55 6.00
N ASN A 58 3.04 0.40 4.88
CA ASN A 58 4.50 0.56 4.80
C ASN A 58 4.91 1.41 3.58
N HIS A 59 6.21 1.61 3.37
CA HIS A 59 6.79 2.30 2.19
C HIS A 59 6.40 1.73 0.81
N LEU A 60 5.79 0.55 0.78
CA LEU A 60 5.24 -0.15 -0.37
C LEU A 60 3.72 0.03 -0.49
N SER A 61 3.11 0.82 0.38
CA SER A 61 1.67 1.08 0.30
C SER A 61 1.32 2.00 -0.86
N ASP A 62 2.28 2.74 -1.42
CA ASP A 62 2.08 3.41 -2.71
C ASP A 62 2.43 2.52 -3.91
N ASP A 63 3.03 1.35 -3.69
CA ASP A 63 3.52 0.44 -4.74
C ASP A 63 2.33 -0.21 -5.45
N THR A 64 2.34 -0.14 -6.78
CA THR A 64 1.25 -0.67 -7.59
C THR A 64 1.24 -2.19 -7.50
N GLN A 65 0.07 -2.84 -7.53
CA GLN A 65 0.02 -4.31 -7.59
C GLN A 65 0.78 -4.86 -8.82
N ASP A 66 0.89 -4.08 -9.89
CA ASP A 66 1.72 -4.38 -11.07
C ASP A 66 3.24 -4.29 -10.79
N GLU A 67 3.68 -3.28 -10.02
CA GLU A 67 5.08 -3.14 -9.57
C GLU A 67 5.43 -4.26 -8.58
N PHE A 68 4.53 -4.57 -7.66
CA PHE A 68 4.66 -5.69 -6.74
C PHE A 68 4.68 -7.03 -7.49
N ALA A 69 3.84 -7.20 -8.52
CA ALA A 69 3.83 -8.41 -9.36
C ALA A 69 5.07 -8.54 -10.25
N LYS A 70 5.69 -7.43 -10.67
CA LYS A 70 6.98 -7.44 -11.35
C LYS A 70 8.14 -7.75 -10.40
N ARG A 71 8.08 -7.26 -9.17
CA ARG A 71 9.09 -7.48 -8.12
C ARG A 71 9.01 -8.89 -7.53
N CYS A 72 7.81 -9.43 -7.34
CA CYS A 72 7.61 -10.86 -7.10
C CYS A 72 7.82 -11.59 -8.43
N GLY A 73 9.10 -11.75 -8.81
CA GLY A 73 9.53 -12.34 -10.06
C GLY A 73 8.66 -13.54 -10.45
N LYS A 74 8.18 -13.54 -11.70
CA LYS A 74 7.39 -14.63 -12.25
C LYS A 74 8.11 -15.92 -11.90
N ARG A 75 7.46 -16.81 -11.16
CA ARG A 75 7.92 -18.19 -11.02
C ARG A 75 7.78 -18.82 -12.40
N THR A 76 8.73 -18.57 -13.29
CA THR A 76 8.83 -19.30 -14.54
C THR A 76 9.11 -20.74 -14.14
N PRO A 77 8.24 -21.70 -14.51
CA PRO A 77 8.54 -23.10 -14.24
C PRO A 77 9.87 -23.46 -14.91
N PRO A 78 10.75 -24.23 -14.25
CA PRO A 78 11.97 -24.71 -14.88
C PRO A 78 11.61 -25.55 -16.11
N LYS A 79 12.36 -25.33 -17.19
CA LYS A 79 12.18 -25.98 -18.50
C LYS A 79 12.66 -27.43 -18.47
#